data_AF-A0A3B9Q4E9-F1
#
_entry.id   AF-A0A3B9Q4E9-F1
#
_cell.length_a   1.000
_cell.length_b   1.000
_cell.length_c   1.000
_cell.angle_alpha   90.00
_cell.angle_beta   90.00
_cell.angle_gamma   90.00
#
_symmetry.space_group_name_H-M   'P 1'
#
loop_
_entity.id
_entity.type
_entity.pdbx_description
1 polymer ?
#
loop_
_entity_poly.entity_id
_entity_poly.type
_entity_poly.pdbx_seq_one_letter_code
_entity_poly.pdbx_strand_id
1 'polypeptide(L)'
;GGSADLTPSTKTWMDQRGTFCAADREGANLHFGVRENAMGSILNGMAVHKGLIPFGATFLVFSDYVRPAVRISALSHFPVVWVFTHDSIGLGEDGPTHQPVEQLAALRAIPNLVTIRPADANETREAWLVAIQRRDGPTALALSRQNLPTLDREKIASAANLQKGAYVLKDVGNGRLDLLIMASGSELKLALEAAQALVEKGKNVRVVSFPSWELFEQQSQEYRDSVLPPSLHCRIAIEAGIQQGWEKWLGEKGVMIGMDHYGASAPAEVLFEKFGFTVDDIVHQALSLLD
;
A
#
# COMPACT_ATOMS: atom_id res chain seq x y z
N GLY A 1 -17.38 -10.32 -8.30
CA GLY A 1 -17.17 -9.06 -7.55
C GLY A 1 -17.41 -7.90 -8.49
N GLY A 2 -17.05 -6.67 -8.11
CA GLY A 2 -17.26 -5.52 -8.99
C GLY A 2 -16.87 -4.20 -8.36
N SER A 3 -17.35 -3.11 -8.94
CA SER A 3 -17.01 -1.75 -8.52
C SER A 3 -18.26 -0.89 -8.27
N ALA A 4 -18.10 0.10 -7.39
CA ALA A 4 -19.05 1.18 -7.17
C ALA A 4 -18.99 2.21 -8.32
N ASP A 5 -19.46 1.82 -9.52
CA ASP A 5 -19.50 2.64 -10.75
C ASP A 5 -18.14 3.05 -11.34
N LEU A 6 -17.03 2.55 -10.79
CA LEU A 6 -15.68 2.94 -11.18
C LEU A 6 -14.92 1.86 -11.96
N THR A 7 -15.60 0.84 -12.49
CA THR A 7 -14.96 -0.31 -13.16
C THR A 7 -13.86 0.07 -14.19
N PRO A 8 -14.07 1.05 -15.09
CA PRO A 8 -13.04 1.45 -16.05
C PRO A 8 -11.79 2.07 -15.39
N SER A 9 -11.96 2.70 -14.23
CA SER A 9 -10.91 3.38 -13.47
C SER A 9 -10.20 2.43 -12.50
N THR A 10 -10.95 1.55 -11.83
CA THR A 10 -10.41 0.57 -10.86
C THR A 10 -9.81 -0.67 -11.52
N LYS A 11 -10.04 -0.87 -12.83
CA LYS A 11 -9.55 -2.01 -13.61
C LYS A 11 -10.01 -3.37 -13.08
N THR A 12 -11.25 -3.44 -12.60
CA THR A 12 -11.81 -4.64 -11.94
C THR A 12 -12.83 -5.41 -12.78
N TRP A 13 -12.88 -5.15 -14.08
CA TRP A 13 -13.69 -5.96 -14.99
C TRP A 13 -13.05 -7.32 -15.20
N MET A 14 -13.83 -8.38 -15.06
CA MET A 14 -13.39 -9.74 -15.40
C MET A 14 -13.89 -10.08 -16.80
N ASP A 15 -12.96 -10.08 -17.76
CA ASP A 15 -13.25 -10.49 -19.13
C ASP A 15 -13.85 -11.89 -19.18
N GLN A 16 -14.81 -12.08 -20.09
CA GLN A 16 -15.48 -13.38 -20.33
C GLN A 16 -16.26 -13.94 -19.13
N ARG A 17 -16.58 -13.11 -18.12
CA ARG A 17 -17.34 -13.55 -16.93
C ARG A 17 -18.77 -13.01 -16.84
N GLY A 18 -19.26 -12.33 -17.87
CA GLY A 18 -20.65 -11.85 -17.96
C GLY A 18 -21.03 -10.82 -16.88
N THR A 19 -22.25 -10.31 -16.96
CA THR A 19 -22.80 -9.32 -16.01
C THR A 19 -23.87 -9.96 -15.15
N PHE A 20 -23.74 -9.85 -13.83
CA PHE A 20 -24.80 -10.26 -12.93
C PHE A 20 -25.97 -9.27 -12.99
N CYS A 21 -27.13 -9.71 -13.47
CA CYS A 21 -28.34 -8.90 -13.59
C CYS A 21 -29.62 -9.73 -13.41
N ALA A 22 -30.79 -9.11 -13.56
CA ALA A 22 -32.07 -9.82 -13.44
C ALA A 22 -32.26 -10.90 -14.53
N ALA A 23 -31.75 -10.64 -15.73
CA ALA A 23 -31.86 -11.54 -16.88
C ALA A 23 -30.77 -12.63 -16.90
N ASP A 24 -29.63 -12.40 -16.24
CA ASP A 24 -28.50 -13.33 -16.17
C ASP A 24 -27.94 -13.35 -14.73
N ARG A 25 -28.17 -14.46 -14.03
CA ARG A 25 -27.70 -14.69 -12.65
C ARG A 25 -26.38 -15.45 -12.58
N GLU A 26 -25.81 -15.85 -13.72
CA GLU A 26 -24.53 -16.58 -13.80
C GLU A 26 -23.33 -15.63 -13.95
N GLY A 27 -23.57 -14.39 -14.42
CA GLY A 27 -22.53 -13.38 -14.53
C GLY A 27 -21.80 -13.09 -13.21
N ALA A 28 -20.49 -12.86 -13.27
CA ALA A 28 -19.65 -12.64 -12.09
C ALA A 28 -19.26 -11.17 -11.87
N ASN A 29 -19.50 -10.29 -12.86
CA ASN A 29 -19.30 -8.84 -12.72
C ASN A 29 -20.56 -8.19 -12.15
N LEU A 30 -20.44 -7.59 -10.96
CA LEU A 30 -21.51 -6.85 -10.30
C LEU A 30 -21.35 -5.35 -10.53
N HIS A 31 -22.43 -4.68 -10.92
CA HIS A 31 -22.51 -3.22 -10.96
C HIS A 31 -23.22 -2.71 -9.71
N PHE A 32 -22.46 -2.14 -8.76
CA PHE A 32 -23.04 -1.64 -7.52
C PHE A 32 -23.63 -0.23 -7.67
N GLY A 33 -23.22 0.52 -8.71
CA GLY A 33 -23.44 1.95 -8.82
C GLY A 33 -22.67 2.74 -7.74
N VAL A 34 -22.87 4.05 -7.66
CA VAL A 34 -22.22 4.92 -6.65
C VAL A 34 -22.82 4.66 -5.26
N ARG A 35 -22.46 3.52 -4.66
CA ARG A 35 -23.06 2.97 -3.44
C ARG A 35 -22.05 2.15 -2.62
N GLU A 36 -20.92 2.73 -2.28
CA GLU A 36 -19.79 2.08 -1.60
C GLU A 36 -20.22 1.32 -0.33
N ASN A 37 -21.02 1.95 0.53
CA ASN A 37 -21.47 1.32 1.77
C ASN A 37 -22.38 0.10 1.53
N ALA A 38 -23.33 0.23 0.59
CA ALA A 38 -24.23 -0.87 0.23
C ALA A 38 -23.47 -2.00 -0.48
N MET A 39 -22.55 -1.67 -1.39
CA MET A 39 -21.60 -2.62 -1.98
C MET A 39 -20.92 -3.42 -0.87
N GLY A 40 -20.39 -2.75 0.15
CA GLY A 40 -19.69 -3.44 1.22
C GLY A 40 -20.57 -4.38 2.04
N SER A 41 -21.79 -3.95 2.35
CA SER A 41 -22.76 -4.80 3.07
C SER A 41 -23.18 -6.03 2.23
N ILE A 42 -23.37 -5.85 0.92
CA ILE A 42 -23.66 -6.96 -0.01
C ILE A 42 -22.50 -7.95 -0.04
N LEU A 43 -21.26 -7.48 -0.15
CA LEU A 43 -20.07 -8.33 -0.19
C LEU A 43 -19.89 -9.14 1.10
N ASN A 44 -20.18 -8.55 2.26
CA ASN A 44 -20.22 -9.28 3.53
C ASN A 44 -21.30 -10.37 3.51
N GLY A 45 -22.50 -10.08 3.01
CA GLY A 45 -23.55 -11.08 2.83
C GLY A 45 -23.12 -12.23 1.91
N MET A 46 -22.43 -11.93 0.82
CA MET A 46 -21.86 -12.93 -0.09
C MET A 46 -20.80 -13.80 0.61
N ALA A 47 -19.94 -13.20 1.44
CA ALA A 47 -18.93 -13.93 2.19
C ALA A 47 -19.56 -14.89 3.22
N VAL A 48 -20.62 -14.46 3.92
CA VAL A 48 -21.38 -15.28 4.88
C VAL A 48 -21.96 -16.53 4.23
N HIS A 49 -22.47 -16.40 3.00
CA HIS A 49 -23.04 -17.52 2.26
C HIS A 49 -22.01 -18.63 1.97
N LYS A 50 -20.72 -18.30 1.90
CA LYS A 50 -19.61 -19.18 1.49
C LYS A 50 -19.74 -19.61 0.01
N GLY A 51 -18.71 -20.31 -0.47
CA GLY A 51 -18.60 -20.76 -1.87
C GLY A 51 -18.15 -19.69 -2.87
N LEU A 52 -18.10 -18.42 -2.44
CA LEU A 52 -17.66 -17.28 -3.24
C LEU A 52 -16.47 -16.57 -2.57
N ILE A 53 -15.63 -15.95 -3.39
CA ILE A 53 -14.59 -15.00 -2.94
C ILE A 53 -15.02 -13.62 -3.44
N PRO A 54 -15.72 -12.83 -2.61
CA PRO A 54 -16.21 -11.52 -3.01
C PRO A 54 -15.08 -10.49 -3.03
N PHE A 55 -15.11 -9.61 -4.03
CA PHE A 55 -14.30 -8.40 -4.03
C PHE A 55 -15.15 -7.18 -4.38
N GLY A 56 -14.79 -6.03 -3.82
CA GLY A 56 -15.39 -4.72 -4.07
C GLY A 56 -14.35 -3.67 -4.37
N ALA A 57 -14.67 -2.73 -5.27
CA ALA A 57 -13.71 -1.74 -5.73
C ALA A 57 -14.25 -0.32 -5.78
N THR A 58 -13.45 0.64 -5.30
CA THR A 58 -13.66 2.09 -5.42
C THR A 58 -12.30 2.81 -5.32
N PHE A 59 -12.28 4.14 -5.28
CA PHE A 59 -11.06 4.90 -4.96
C PHE A 59 -10.76 4.83 -3.47
N LEU A 60 -9.48 4.84 -3.09
CA LEU A 60 -9.05 4.71 -1.69
C LEU A 60 -9.63 5.80 -0.81
N VAL A 61 -9.77 7.02 -1.31
CA VAL A 61 -10.41 8.14 -0.60
C VAL A 61 -11.87 7.83 -0.20
N PHE A 62 -12.59 7.06 -1.02
CA PHE A 62 -13.96 6.62 -0.74
C PHE A 62 -14.03 5.37 0.14
N SER A 63 -12.89 4.86 0.62
CA SER A 63 -12.87 3.84 1.68
C SER A 63 -13.62 4.33 2.92
N ASP A 64 -13.66 5.64 3.15
CA ASP A 64 -14.42 6.26 4.25
C ASP A 64 -15.93 5.99 4.14
N TYR A 65 -16.48 5.93 2.92
CA TYR A 65 -17.91 5.61 2.70
C TYR A 65 -18.24 4.13 2.99
N VAL A 66 -17.28 3.22 2.80
CA VAL A 66 -17.46 1.77 3.05
C VAL A 66 -16.85 1.31 4.38
N ARG A 67 -16.24 2.23 5.15
CA ARG A 67 -15.48 1.93 6.38
C ARG A 67 -16.25 1.07 7.39
N PRO A 68 -17.55 1.32 7.71
CA PRO A 68 -18.28 0.44 8.61
C PRO A 68 -18.37 -1.00 8.09
N ALA A 69 -18.57 -1.20 6.78
CA ALA A 69 -18.66 -2.52 6.19
C ALA A 69 -17.30 -3.24 6.19
N VAL A 70 -16.21 -2.53 5.91
CA VAL A 70 -14.82 -3.06 6.03
C VAL A 70 -14.55 -3.53 7.46
N ARG A 71 -14.94 -2.73 8.46
CA ARG A 71 -14.82 -3.10 9.88
C ARG A 71 -15.63 -4.36 10.20
N ILE A 72 -16.85 -4.49 9.67
CA ILE A 72 -17.66 -5.70 9.85
C ILE A 72 -17.00 -6.91 9.18
N SER A 73 -16.40 -6.77 8.00
CA SER A 73 -15.63 -7.88 7.40
C SER A 73 -14.53 -8.36 8.34
N ALA A 74 -13.80 -7.41 8.93
CA ALA A 74 -12.68 -7.72 9.82
C ALA A 74 -13.15 -8.36 11.14
N LEU A 75 -14.17 -7.77 11.78
CA LEU A 75 -14.78 -8.28 13.01
C LEU A 75 -15.37 -9.68 12.84
N SER A 76 -16.00 -9.94 11.70
CA SER A 76 -16.69 -11.20 11.43
C SER A 76 -15.83 -12.21 10.67
N HIS A 77 -14.54 -11.93 10.49
CA HIS A 77 -13.59 -12.80 9.79
C HIS A 77 -14.00 -13.13 8.34
N PHE A 78 -14.72 -12.22 7.68
CA PHE A 78 -15.16 -12.41 6.30
C PHE A 78 -14.03 -12.12 5.32
N PRO A 79 -13.67 -13.06 4.43
CA PRO A 79 -12.56 -12.91 3.49
C PRO A 79 -12.96 -12.10 2.26
N VAL A 80 -13.39 -10.85 2.48
CA VAL A 80 -13.67 -9.88 1.42
C VAL A 80 -12.36 -9.25 0.96
N VAL A 81 -12.16 -9.19 -0.36
CA VAL A 81 -11.04 -8.46 -0.97
C VAL A 81 -11.49 -7.05 -1.35
N TRP A 82 -10.89 -6.04 -0.73
CA TRP A 82 -11.16 -4.63 -1.03
C TRP A 82 -10.09 -4.11 -1.98
N VAL A 83 -10.51 -3.67 -3.16
CA VAL A 83 -9.64 -3.13 -4.20
C VAL A 83 -9.79 -1.61 -4.22
N PHE A 84 -8.87 -0.91 -3.57
CA PHE A 84 -8.85 0.54 -3.49
C PHE A 84 -7.79 1.09 -4.42
N THR A 85 -8.20 1.79 -5.48
CA THR A 85 -7.25 2.41 -6.43
C THR A 85 -7.08 3.90 -6.15
N HIS A 86 -6.20 4.59 -6.89
CA HIS A 86 -5.95 6.02 -6.72
C HIS A 86 -5.53 6.32 -5.27
N ASP A 87 -4.46 5.67 -4.84
CA ASP A 87 -4.05 5.52 -3.44
C ASP A 87 -3.38 6.75 -2.79
N SER A 88 -3.14 7.83 -3.55
CA SER A 88 -2.31 8.94 -3.09
C SER A 88 -2.55 10.22 -3.90
N ILE A 89 -1.77 11.27 -3.61
CA ILE A 89 -1.62 12.48 -4.45
C ILE A 89 -1.21 12.16 -5.91
N GLY A 90 -0.74 10.94 -6.20
CA GLY A 90 -0.43 10.48 -7.55
C GLY A 90 -1.62 10.47 -8.51
N LEU A 91 -2.84 10.66 -8.00
CA LEU A 91 -3.98 10.90 -8.85
C LEU A 91 -3.98 12.30 -9.50
N GLY A 92 -3.26 13.29 -8.97
CA GLY A 92 -3.13 14.60 -9.63
C GLY A 92 -4.40 15.46 -9.60
N GLU A 93 -4.95 15.74 -10.78
CA GLU A 93 -5.77 16.92 -11.03
C GLU A 93 -7.15 16.93 -10.35
N ASP A 94 -7.70 15.77 -9.95
CA ASP A 94 -8.99 15.73 -9.24
C ASP A 94 -8.91 16.37 -7.84
N GLY A 95 -7.69 16.62 -7.35
CA GLY A 95 -7.42 17.48 -6.21
C GLY A 95 -7.74 16.88 -4.84
N PRO A 96 -7.72 17.71 -3.77
CA PRO A 96 -7.66 17.24 -2.39
C PRO A 96 -8.88 16.43 -1.94
N THR A 97 -10.04 16.61 -2.58
CA THR A 97 -11.24 15.82 -2.25
C THR A 97 -11.12 14.36 -2.70
N HIS A 98 -10.18 14.05 -3.58
CA HIS A 98 -9.97 12.72 -4.14
C HIS A 98 -8.67 12.07 -3.66
N GLN A 99 -7.76 12.85 -3.08
CA GLN A 99 -6.39 12.42 -2.76
C GLN A 99 -6.34 11.84 -1.34
N PRO A 100 -6.09 10.53 -1.19
CA PRO A 100 -5.93 9.93 0.12
C PRO A 100 -4.72 10.51 0.84
N VAL A 101 -4.85 10.72 2.15
CA VAL A 101 -3.77 11.13 3.06
C VAL A 101 -3.75 10.21 4.28
N GLU A 102 -4.87 10.11 5.00
CA GLU A 102 -5.00 9.36 6.24
C GLU A 102 -5.53 7.93 6.05
N GLN A 103 -6.04 7.59 4.87
CA GLN A 103 -6.80 6.35 4.64
C GLN A 103 -5.98 5.09 4.89
N LEU A 104 -4.67 5.07 4.56
CA LEU A 104 -3.79 3.94 4.87
C LEU A 104 -3.66 3.73 6.39
N ALA A 105 -3.38 4.80 7.15
CA ALA A 105 -3.31 4.73 8.62
C ALA A 105 -4.66 4.30 9.21
N ALA A 106 -5.77 4.84 8.69
CA ALA A 106 -7.11 4.52 9.13
C ALA A 106 -7.50 3.06 8.85
N LEU A 107 -7.03 2.45 7.75
CA LEU A 107 -7.23 1.03 7.43
C LEU A 107 -6.34 0.15 8.30
N ARG A 108 -5.05 0.48 8.43
CA ARG A 108 -4.08 -0.24 9.30
C ARG A 108 -4.51 -0.31 10.76
N ALA A 109 -5.28 0.68 11.22
CA ALA A 109 -5.83 0.70 12.57
C ALA A 109 -7.01 -0.27 12.79
N ILE A 110 -7.59 -0.88 11.74
CA ILE A 110 -8.71 -1.82 11.86
C ILE A 110 -8.16 -3.20 12.25
N PRO A 111 -8.53 -3.75 13.43
CA PRO A 111 -8.07 -5.08 13.83
C PRO A 111 -8.51 -6.15 12.83
N ASN A 112 -7.65 -7.12 12.55
CA ASN A 112 -7.88 -8.24 11.62
C ASN A 112 -8.06 -7.85 10.13
N LEU A 113 -7.84 -6.59 9.75
CA LEU A 113 -7.70 -6.20 8.35
C LEU A 113 -6.24 -6.28 7.94
N VAL A 114 -5.92 -6.97 6.83
CA VAL A 114 -4.58 -6.90 6.22
C VAL A 114 -4.59 -5.81 5.16
N THR A 115 -3.76 -4.78 5.32
CA THR A 115 -3.63 -3.67 4.37
C THR A 115 -2.35 -3.86 3.58
N ILE A 116 -2.43 -3.90 2.25
CA ILE A 116 -1.29 -4.12 1.36
C ILE A 116 -1.20 -2.99 0.33
N ARG A 117 -0.05 -2.33 0.28
CA ARG A 117 0.27 -1.30 -0.71
C ARG A 117 1.49 -1.72 -1.55
N PRO A 118 1.28 -2.50 -2.64
CA PRO A 118 2.35 -3.05 -3.45
C PRO A 118 3.06 -1.99 -4.29
N ALA A 119 4.37 -2.14 -4.48
CA ALA A 119 5.21 -1.17 -5.17
C ALA A 119 5.34 -1.36 -6.68
N ASP A 120 5.08 -2.55 -7.20
CA ASP A 120 5.15 -2.86 -8.62
C ASP A 120 4.17 -3.98 -9.02
N ALA A 121 4.22 -4.39 -10.29
CA ALA A 121 3.40 -5.48 -10.81
C ALA A 121 3.65 -6.82 -10.10
N ASN A 122 4.89 -7.11 -9.70
CA ASN A 122 5.25 -8.37 -9.05
C ASN A 122 4.71 -8.45 -7.63
N GLU A 123 4.85 -7.37 -6.85
CA GLU A 123 4.25 -7.26 -5.53
C GLU A 123 2.72 -7.25 -5.64
N THR A 124 2.14 -6.63 -6.66
CA THR A 124 0.68 -6.66 -6.86
C THR A 124 0.16 -8.09 -7.05
N ARG A 125 0.88 -8.93 -7.80
CA ARG A 125 0.56 -10.36 -7.94
C ARG A 125 0.60 -11.08 -6.59
N GLU A 126 1.63 -10.84 -5.77
CA GLU A 126 1.76 -11.46 -4.44
C GLU A 126 0.70 -10.94 -3.46
N ALA A 127 0.32 -9.67 -3.55
CA ALA A 127 -0.75 -9.08 -2.75
C ALA A 127 -2.11 -9.74 -3.04
N TRP A 128 -2.41 -10.00 -4.32
CA TRP A 128 -3.58 -10.79 -4.71
C TRP A 128 -3.49 -12.23 -4.24
N LEU A 129 -2.31 -12.85 -4.26
CA LEU A 129 -2.13 -14.19 -3.72
C LEU A 129 -2.45 -14.23 -2.21
N VAL A 130 -1.95 -13.27 -1.43
CA VAL A 130 -2.29 -13.12 0.00
C VAL A 130 -3.80 -12.95 0.18
N ALA A 131 -4.43 -12.04 -0.58
CA ALA A 131 -5.88 -11.80 -0.49
C ALA A 131 -6.70 -13.07 -0.84
N ILE A 132 -6.24 -13.85 -1.82
CA ILE A 132 -6.87 -15.11 -2.22
C ILE A 132 -6.50 -16.24 -1.25
N GLN A 133 -5.45 -16.20 -0.45
CA GLN A 133 -5.16 -17.27 0.51
C GLN A 133 -5.79 -17.01 1.87
N ARG A 134 -5.93 -15.74 2.26
CA ARG A 134 -6.54 -15.32 3.52
C ARG A 134 -8.02 -15.70 3.54
N ARG A 135 -8.41 -16.53 4.51
CA ARG A 135 -9.80 -17.02 4.67
C ARG A 135 -10.39 -16.76 6.06
N ASP A 136 -9.61 -16.13 6.92
CA ASP A 136 -9.91 -15.79 8.30
C ASP A 136 -10.07 -14.26 8.53
N GLY A 137 -10.07 -13.47 7.45
CA GLY A 137 -10.28 -12.04 7.50
C GLY A 137 -10.14 -11.35 6.14
N PRO A 138 -10.51 -10.06 6.04
CA PRO A 138 -10.44 -9.29 4.81
C PRO A 138 -9.01 -8.84 4.49
N THR A 139 -8.81 -8.47 3.23
CA THR A 139 -7.60 -7.81 2.73
C THR A 139 -7.99 -6.55 1.98
N ALA A 140 -7.30 -5.43 2.25
CA ALA A 140 -7.39 -4.19 1.49
C ALA A 140 -6.13 -4.00 0.65
N LEU A 141 -6.31 -3.81 -0.65
CA LEU A 141 -5.27 -3.52 -1.62
C LEU A 141 -5.34 -2.03 -1.97
N ALA A 142 -4.28 -1.27 -1.69
CA ALA A 142 -4.14 0.13 -2.09
C ALA A 142 -3.26 0.21 -3.34
N LEU A 143 -3.82 0.68 -4.45
CA LEU A 143 -3.21 0.61 -5.78
C LEU A 143 -3.11 1.99 -6.42
N SER A 144 -1.99 2.26 -7.10
CA SER A 144 -1.72 3.55 -7.74
C SER A 144 -2.64 3.83 -8.93
N ARG A 145 -2.83 5.12 -9.25
CA ARG A 145 -3.39 5.55 -10.56
C ARG A 145 -2.30 5.54 -11.62
N GLN A 146 -1.15 6.11 -11.25
CA GLN A 146 0.01 6.30 -12.09
C GLN A 146 0.74 4.99 -12.36
N ASN A 147 1.44 4.95 -13.49
CA ASN A 147 2.32 3.84 -13.84
C ASN A 147 3.50 3.78 -12.89
N LEU A 148 3.87 2.56 -12.49
CA LEU A 148 5.06 2.27 -11.71
C LEU A 148 5.97 1.33 -12.50
N PRO A 149 7.30 1.48 -12.41
CA PRO A 149 8.21 0.57 -13.07
C PRO A 149 8.12 -0.83 -12.46
N THR A 150 8.13 -1.85 -13.30
CA THR A 150 8.40 -3.22 -12.82
C THR A 150 9.85 -3.31 -12.38
N LEU A 151 10.09 -3.67 -11.12
CA LEU A 151 11.44 -3.70 -10.58
C LEU A 151 12.19 -4.97 -11.02
N ASP A 152 13.47 -4.82 -11.38
CA ASP A 152 14.33 -5.90 -11.83
C ASP A 152 14.73 -6.83 -10.68
N ARG A 153 14.05 -7.97 -10.60
CA ARG A 153 14.21 -8.98 -9.53
C ARG A 153 15.50 -9.79 -9.62
N GLU A 154 16.33 -9.62 -10.65
CA GLU A 154 17.69 -10.18 -10.66
C GLU A 154 18.65 -9.35 -9.81
N LYS A 155 18.33 -8.07 -9.60
CA LYS A 155 19.18 -7.11 -8.87
C LYS A 155 18.72 -6.82 -7.44
N ILE A 156 17.51 -7.25 -7.08
CA ILE A 156 16.87 -6.99 -5.79
C ILE A 156 16.13 -8.24 -5.31
N ALA A 157 15.71 -8.24 -4.04
CA ALA A 157 15.00 -9.37 -3.47
C ALA A 157 13.66 -9.68 -4.17
N SER A 158 13.30 -10.97 -4.14
CA SER A 158 12.05 -11.50 -4.70
C SER A 158 10.82 -10.80 -4.12
N ALA A 159 9.84 -10.53 -4.99
CA ALA A 159 8.53 -10.00 -4.59
C ALA A 159 7.74 -10.94 -3.69
N ALA A 160 8.02 -12.26 -3.72
CA ALA A 160 7.37 -13.24 -2.84
C ALA A 160 7.56 -12.91 -1.34
N ASN A 161 8.60 -12.13 -1.00
CA ASN A 161 8.79 -11.66 0.36
C ASN A 161 7.72 -10.64 0.82
N LEU A 162 6.87 -10.11 -0.08
CA LEU A 162 5.68 -9.34 0.32
C LEU A 162 4.79 -10.12 1.30
N GLN A 163 4.76 -11.45 1.19
CA GLN A 163 4.01 -12.31 2.12
C GLN A 163 4.50 -12.20 3.58
N LYS A 164 5.72 -11.67 3.78
CA LYS A 164 6.31 -11.37 5.10
C LYS A 164 6.03 -9.93 5.56
N GLY A 165 5.29 -9.14 4.78
CA GLY A 165 4.86 -7.78 5.09
C GLY A 165 5.90 -6.68 4.90
N ALA A 166 7.11 -6.88 5.39
CA ALA A 166 8.25 -6.02 5.13
C ALA A 166 9.51 -6.86 4.91
N TYR A 167 10.36 -6.44 3.99
CA TYR A 167 11.55 -7.20 3.65
C TYR A 167 12.67 -6.32 3.10
N VAL A 168 13.91 -6.75 3.32
CA VAL A 168 15.09 -6.11 2.72
C VAL A 168 15.01 -6.28 1.22
N LEU A 169 14.78 -5.18 0.51
CA LEU A 169 14.73 -5.15 -0.94
C LEU A 169 16.15 -5.22 -1.50
N LYS A 170 17.05 -4.39 -0.94
CA LYS A 170 18.45 -4.31 -1.32
C LYS A 170 19.27 -3.62 -0.24
N ASP A 171 20.44 -4.15 0.06
CA ASP A 171 21.51 -3.41 0.74
C ASP A 171 22.40 -2.78 -0.34
N VAL A 172 22.67 -1.48 -0.22
CA VAL A 172 23.46 -0.70 -1.18
C VAL A 172 24.69 -0.14 -0.47
N GLY A 173 25.87 -0.43 -1.01
CA GLY A 173 27.16 -0.19 -0.36
C GLY A 173 27.85 -1.50 0.08
N ASN A 174 29.10 -1.41 0.53
CA ASN A 174 29.94 -2.57 0.88
C ASN A 174 30.37 -2.59 2.35
N GLY A 175 29.90 -1.63 3.15
CA GLY A 175 30.28 -1.44 4.55
C GLY A 175 29.17 -1.76 5.54
N ARG A 176 29.42 -1.41 6.81
CA ARG A 176 28.40 -1.44 7.87
C ARG A 176 27.28 -0.46 7.52
N LEU A 177 26.02 -0.88 7.68
CA LEU A 177 24.86 -0.03 7.44
C LEU A 177 24.92 1.25 8.28
N ASP A 178 24.74 2.39 7.62
CA ASP A 178 24.68 3.71 8.24
C ASP A 178 23.22 4.11 8.51
N LEU A 179 22.31 3.75 7.60
CA LEU A 179 20.88 4.04 7.71
C LEU A 179 20.00 3.06 6.94
N LEU A 180 18.70 3.16 7.19
CA LEU A 180 17.66 2.35 6.55
C LEU A 180 16.57 3.26 5.97
N ILE A 181 16.18 3.02 4.73
CA ILE A 181 15.06 3.67 4.05
C ILE A 181 13.95 2.64 3.85
N MET A 182 12.79 2.87 4.45
CA MET A 182 11.56 2.10 4.31
C MET A 182 10.64 2.84 3.36
N ALA A 183 10.01 2.13 2.43
CA ALA A 183 8.97 2.72 1.59
C ALA A 183 7.89 1.70 1.27
N SER A 184 6.69 2.18 0.97
CA SER A 184 5.58 1.38 0.48
C SER A 184 5.10 1.92 -0.87
N GLY A 185 4.46 1.07 -1.68
CA GLY A 185 3.83 1.51 -2.91
C GLY A 185 4.75 2.26 -3.88
N SER A 186 4.22 3.35 -4.44
CA SER A 186 4.86 4.15 -5.47
C SER A 186 6.20 4.78 -5.06
N GLU A 187 6.43 4.96 -3.76
CA GLU A 187 7.63 5.62 -3.24
C GLU A 187 8.87 4.69 -3.21
N LEU A 188 8.70 3.38 -3.43
CA LEU A 188 9.81 2.43 -3.36
C LEU A 188 10.89 2.67 -4.43
N LYS A 189 10.48 3.14 -5.62
CA LYS A 189 11.44 3.54 -6.68
C LYS A 189 12.31 4.70 -6.20
N LEU A 190 11.68 5.69 -5.57
CA LEU A 190 12.34 6.88 -5.06
C LEU A 190 13.34 6.52 -3.93
N ALA A 191 12.97 5.56 -3.07
CA ALA A 191 13.87 5.02 -2.05
C ALA A 191 15.13 4.36 -2.64
N LEU A 192 15.00 3.61 -3.74
CA LEU A 192 16.14 3.00 -4.44
C LEU A 192 17.08 4.05 -5.06
N GLU A 193 16.51 5.08 -5.68
CA GLU A 193 17.27 6.19 -6.27
C GLU A 193 18.03 6.98 -5.20
N ALA A 194 17.38 7.30 -4.08
CA ALA A 194 18.01 7.98 -2.95
C ALA A 194 19.11 7.13 -2.31
N ALA A 195 18.91 5.82 -2.17
CA ALA A 195 19.95 4.92 -1.66
C ALA A 195 21.20 4.91 -2.54
N GLN A 196 21.04 4.94 -3.87
CA GLN A 196 22.16 5.03 -4.80
C GLN A 196 22.92 6.36 -4.65
N ALA A 197 22.19 7.48 -4.58
CA ALA A 197 22.79 8.81 -4.38
C ALA A 197 23.53 8.95 -3.03
N LEU A 198 23.04 8.30 -1.98
CA LEU A 198 23.69 8.27 -0.66
C LEU A 198 24.99 7.46 -0.66
N VAL A 199 25.04 6.38 -1.44
CA VAL A 199 26.25 5.55 -1.58
C VAL A 199 27.36 6.30 -2.31
N GLU A 200 27.02 7.12 -3.29
CA GLU A 200 27.97 8.05 -3.93
C GLU A 200 28.56 9.07 -2.95
N LYS A 201 27.86 9.32 -1.84
CA LYS A 201 28.32 10.16 -0.72
C LYS A 201 28.96 9.36 0.42
N GLY A 202 29.26 8.08 0.19
CA GLY A 202 29.98 7.22 1.13
C GLY A 202 29.14 6.64 2.27
N LYS A 203 27.80 6.61 2.14
CA LYS A 203 26.90 5.99 3.11
C LYS A 203 26.44 4.61 2.64
N ASN A 204 26.26 3.66 3.55
CA ASN A 204 25.75 2.33 3.27
C ASN A 204 24.28 2.27 3.71
N VAL A 205 23.39 1.96 2.77
CA VAL A 205 21.95 2.11 2.94
C VAL A 205 21.26 0.76 2.77
N ARG A 206 20.35 0.45 3.69
CA ARG A 206 19.38 -0.63 3.49
C ARG A 206 18.07 -0.07 2.97
N VAL A 207 17.58 -0.61 1.86
CA VAL A 207 16.23 -0.32 1.34
C VAL A 207 15.29 -1.44 1.72
N VAL A 208 14.19 -1.10 2.39
CA VAL A 208 13.13 -2.02 2.83
C VAL A 208 11.85 -1.70 2.07
N SER A 209 11.32 -2.71 1.37
CA SER A 209 9.93 -2.66 0.89
C SER A 209 9.02 -3.01 2.06
N PHE A 210 8.03 -2.15 2.35
CA PHE A 210 7.13 -2.27 3.49
C PHE A 210 5.65 -2.28 3.08
N PRO A 211 5.21 -3.24 2.23
CA PRO A 211 3.86 -3.25 1.67
C PRO A 211 2.75 -3.52 2.70
N SER A 212 3.01 -4.24 3.81
CA SER A 212 1.98 -4.53 4.84
C SER A 212 2.55 -4.62 6.25
N TRP A 213 1.99 -3.82 7.16
CA TRP A 213 2.36 -3.84 8.58
C TRP A 213 1.84 -5.09 9.26
N GLU A 214 0.61 -5.49 8.95
CA GLU A 214 -0.07 -6.58 9.64
C GLU A 214 0.59 -7.93 9.35
N LEU A 215 1.08 -8.13 8.12
CA LEU A 215 1.86 -9.33 7.77
C LEU A 215 3.25 -9.32 8.43
N PHE A 216 3.89 -8.16 8.55
CA PHE A 216 5.21 -8.04 9.17
C PHE A 216 5.15 -8.25 10.68
N GLU A 217 4.09 -7.78 11.33
CA GLU A 217 3.85 -7.96 12.75
C GLU A 217 3.68 -9.44 13.15
N GLN A 218 3.19 -10.28 12.24
CA GLN A 218 3.04 -11.72 12.44
C GLN A 218 4.36 -12.48 12.35
N GLN A 219 5.42 -11.86 11.86
CA GLN A 219 6.73 -12.51 11.75
C GLN A 219 7.40 -12.64 13.11
N SER A 220 8.33 -13.59 13.24
CA SER A 220 9.13 -13.75 14.45
C SER A 220 9.95 -12.48 14.73
N GLN A 221 10.25 -12.23 16.02
CA GLN A 221 11.12 -11.12 16.40
C GLN A 221 12.47 -11.19 15.68
N GLU A 222 13.05 -12.39 15.57
CA GLU A 222 14.29 -12.63 14.82
C GLU A 222 14.20 -12.14 13.37
N TYR A 223 13.09 -12.45 12.67
CA TYR A 223 12.90 -11.96 11.31
C TYR A 223 12.76 -10.43 11.28
N ARG A 224 11.96 -9.86 12.17
CA ARG A 224 11.78 -8.40 12.24
C ARG A 224 13.09 -7.67 12.50
N ASP A 225 13.93 -8.20 13.40
CA ASP A 225 15.26 -7.66 13.70
C ASP A 225 16.22 -7.85 12.52
N SER A 226 16.07 -8.92 11.74
CA SER A 226 16.87 -9.11 10.52
C SER A 226 16.56 -8.07 9.43
N VAL A 227 15.33 -7.56 9.39
CA VAL A 227 14.90 -6.51 8.44
C VAL A 227 15.18 -5.11 9.00
N LEU A 228 14.81 -4.87 10.26
CA LEU A 228 14.94 -3.60 10.98
C LEU A 228 15.85 -3.77 12.22
N PRO A 229 17.19 -3.84 12.06
CA PRO A 229 18.11 -4.08 13.16
C PRO A 229 17.89 -3.07 14.31
N PRO A 230 17.72 -3.53 15.57
CA PRO A 230 17.52 -2.64 16.70
C PRO A 230 18.69 -1.66 16.94
N SER A 231 19.89 -2.03 16.52
CA SER A 231 21.10 -1.20 16.60
C SER A 231 21.16 -0.08 15.54
N LEU A 232 20.30 -0.12 14.52
CA LEU A 232 20.26 0.87 13.45
C LEU A 232 19.12 1.86 13.70
N HIS A 233 19.48 2.99 14.32
CA HIS A 233 18.53 4.03 14.73
C HIS A 233 18.21 5.05 13.64
N CYS A 234 19.09 5.21 12.65
CA CYS A 234 18.87 6.13 11.53
C CYS A 234 17.91 5.46 10.52
N ARG A 235 16.62 5.76 10.66
CA ARG A 235 15.55 5.19 9.84
C ARG A 235 14.76 6.30 9.18
N ILE A 236 14.50 6.16 7.88
CA ILE A 236 13.62 7.02 7.12
C ILE A 236 12.46 6.19 6.61
N ALA A 237 11.23 6.69 6.74
CA ALA A 237 10.05 6.15 6.07
C ALA A 237 9.63 7.10 4.94
N ILE A 238 9.21 6.55 3.81
CA ILE A 238 8.72 7.32 2.66
C ILE A 238 7.39 6.71 2.22
N GLU A 239 6.31 7.48 2.38
CA GLU A 239 4.96 7.08 1.98
C GLU A 239 4.13 8.33 1.71
N ALA A 240 3.47 8.39 0.55
CA ALA A 240 2.53 9.45 0.19
C ALA A 240 1.20 9.32 0.96
N GLY A 241 1.30 9.47 2.28
CA GLY A 241 0.22 9.38 3.27
C GLY A 241 0.66 9.96 4.62
N ILE A 242 -0.22 9.94 5.61
CA ILE A 242 0.04 10.54 6.92
C ILE A 242 1.07 9.78 7.74
N GLN A 243 1.82 10.50 8.55
CA GLN A 243 2.83 9.91 9.44
C GLN A 243 2.27 8.91 10.46
N GLN A 244 1.03 9.12 10.91
CA GLN A 244 0.45 8.38 12.02
C GLN A 244 0.64 6.85 11.90
N GLY A 245 1.35 6.29 12.87
CA GLY A 245 1.64 4.87 13.01
C GLY A 245 3.05 4.47 12.55
N TRP A 246 3.69 5.25 11.68
CA TRP A 246 5.07 4.99 11.25
C TRP A 246 6.08 5.11 12.39
N GLU A 247 5.75 5.84 13.45
CA GLU A 247 6.58 5.97 14.66
C GLU A 247 6.93 4.59 15.25
N LYS A 248 6.04 3.60 15.10
CA LYS A 248 6.26 2.21 15.49
C LYS A 248 7.50 1.58 14.84
N TRP A 249 7.79 1.94 13.59
CA TRP A 249 8.84 1.34 12.77
C TRP A 249 10.08 2.21 12.68
N LEU A 250 9.91 3.54 12.82
CA LEU A 250 10.96 4.54 12.80
C LEU A 250 11.81 4.54 14.07
N GLY A 251 11.22 4.26 15.23
CA GLY A 251 11.89 4.46 16.52
C GLY A 251 12.13 5.95 16.83
N GLU A 252 12.79 6.24 17.95
CA GLU A 252 12.88 7.59 18.52
C GLU A 252 13.57 8.63 17.62
N LYS A 253 14.51 8.19 16.79
CA LYS A 253 15.30 9.08 15.92
C LYS A 253 14.82 9.08 14.47
N GLY A 254 13.91 8.19 14.10
CA GLY A 254 13.53 8.06 12.70
C GLY A 254 12.69 9.24 12.22
N VAL A 255 12.75 9.54 10.93
CA VAL A 255 11.98 10.61 10.28
C VAL A 255 11.11 10.04 9.17
N MET A 256 10.01 10.72 8.88
CA MET A 256 9.13 10.37 7.77
C MET A 256 9.08 11.47 6.72
N ILE A 257 9.15 11.05 5.47
CA ILE A 257 8.78 11.84 4.30
C ILE A 257 7.38 11.38 3.91
N GLY A 258 6.40 12.21 4.23
CA GLY A 258 4.99 11.92 4.05
C GLY A 258 4.16 13.19 4.01
N MET A 259 2.85 13.04 4.21
CA MET A 259 1.89 14.13 4.17
C MET A 259 1.44 14.50 5.60
N ASP A 260 1.31 15.79 5.90
CA ASP A 260 0.69 16.29 7.15
C ASP A 260 -0.46 17.27 6.88
N HIS A 261 -0.78 17.50 5.60
CA HIS A 261 -1.87 18.32 5.11
C HIS A 261 -2.57 17.65 3.93
N TYR A 262 -3.75 18.15 3.56
CA TYR A 262 -4.43 17.70 2.33
C TYR A 262 -3.63 18.09 1.07
N GLY A 263 -3.83 17.36 -0.03
CA GLY A 263 -3.13 17.67 -1.27
C GLY A 263 -3.68 18.90 -2.02
N ALA A 264 -3.46 18.94 -3.32
CA ALA A 264 -3.84 20.07 -4.18
C ALA A 264 -4.22 19.59 -5.59
N SER A 265 -4.94 20.41 -6.35
CA SER A 265 -5.22 20.12 -7.76
C SER A 265 -4.05 20.62 -8.63
N ALA A 266 -3.22 19.67 -9.08
CA ALA A 266 -2.12 19.88 -10.03
C ALA A 266 -1.70 18.53 -10.64
N PRO A 267 -0.88 18.51 -11.70
CA PRO A 267 -0.30 17.27 -12.21
C PRO A 267 0.48 16.52 -11.14
N ALA A 268 0.41 15.18 -11.13
CA ALA A 268 1.00 14.33 -10.10
C ALA A 268 2.50 14.63 -9.87
N GLU A 269 3.29 14.77 -10.93
CA GLU A 269 4.73 15.07 -10.83
C GLU A 269 5.00 16.37 -10.06
N VAL A 270 4.18 17.41 -10.31
CA VAL A 270 4.28 18.69 -9.61
C VAL A 270 3.92 18.54 -8.13
N LEU A 271 2.91 17.74 -7.81
CA LEU A 271 2.52 17.47 -6.42
C LEU A 271 3.63 16.74 -5.67
N PHE A 272 4.21 15.69 -6.26
CA PHE A 272 5.33 14.96 -5.66
C PHE A 272 6.54 15.88 -5.42
N GLU A 273 6.90 16.72 -6.39
CA GLU A 273 7.97 17.70 -6.23
C GLU A 273 7.68 18.70 -5.10
N LYS A 274 6.49 19.31 -5.09
CA LYS A 274 6.16 20.37 -4.12
C LYS A 274 5.93 19.86 -2.71
N PHE A 275 5.57 18.60 -2.54
CA PHE A 275 5.40 17.97 -1.24
C PHE A 275 6.64 17.20 -0.76
N GLY A 276 7.79 17.38 -1.43
CA GLY A 276 9.08 16.89 -0.94
C GLY A 276 9.36 15.41 -1.22
N PHE A 277 8.62 14.79 -2.15
CA PHE A 277 8.89 13.44 -2.63
C PHE A 277 9.92 13.48 -3.76
N THR A 278 11.11 13.96 -3.45
CA THR A 278 12.24 14.05 -4.38
C THR A 278 13.45 13.30 -3.84
N VAL A 279 14.32 12.84 -4.75
CA VAL A 279 15.59 12.18 -4.37
C VAL A 279 16.45 13.11 -3.52
N ASP A 280 16.52 14.38 -3.90
CA ASP A 280 17.33 15.39 -3.22
C ASP A 280 16.84 15.64 -1.78
N ASP A 281 15.53 15.76 -1.57
CA ASP A 281 14.95 15.94 -0.23
C ASP A 281 15.21 14.72 0.66
N ILE A 282 15.08 13.51 0.13
CA ILE A 282 15.38 12.27 0.87
C ILE A 282 16.86 12.22 1.26
N VAL A 283 17.76 12.51 0.31
CA VAL A 283 19.20 12.53 0.55
C VAL A 283 19.55 13.58 1.59
N HIS A 284 18.94 14.76 1.52
CA HIS A 284 19.14 15.83 2.50
C HIS A 284 18.71 15.39 3.91
N GLN A 285 17.50 14.85 4.06
CA GLN A 285 17.02 14.36 5.36
C GLN A 285 17.86 13.20 5.90
N ALA A 286 18.29 12.30 5.01
CA ALA A 286 19.17 11.18 5.36
C ALA A 286 20.52 11.64 5.92
N LEU A 287 21.15 12.64 5.30
CA LEU A 287 22.41 13.19 5.77
C LEU A 287 22.22 13.95 7.08
N SER A 288 21.17 14.77 7.19
CA SER A 288 20.85 15.48 8.43
C SER A 288 20.55 14.56 9.61
N LEU A 289 20.03 13.36 9.35
CA LEU A 289 19.76 12.36 10.39
C LEU A 289 21.03 11.64 10.88
N LEU A 290 22.08 11.63 10.06
CA LEU A 290 23.36 10.96 10.36
C LEU A 290 24.35 11.86 11.11
N ASP A 291 24.14 13.17 11.08
CA ASP A 291 24.95 14.18 11.79
C ASP A 291 24.55 14.27 13.28
#